data_AF-A0A8I1RJJ6-F1
#
_entry.id   AF-A0A8I1RJJ6-F1
#
_cell.length_a   1.000
_cell.length_b   1.000
_cell.length_c   1.000
_cell.angle_alpha   90.00
_cell.angle_beta   90.00
_cell.angle_gamma   90.00
#
_symmetry.space_group_name_H-M   'P 1'
#
loop_
_entity.id
_entity.type
_entity.pdbx_description
1 polymer ?
#
loop_
_entity_poly.entity_id
_entity_poly.type
_entity_poly.pdbx_seq_one_letter_code
_entity_poly.pdbx_strand_id
1 'polypeptide(L)'
;MAISAAFIWSSGELNIVHRAESRAESERLVSYLQEETPNHRLLVWGFPSYLYVLVGAKPPSVLAFPPHLFDAPEAGSSGHDEVAEVRKILAQRPEAIVVQEPLPAGPVNLHTTALVDAYLRSCRRMRSFTLLDHSGPQMQRVYSRCSDPKQS
;
A
#
# COMPACT_ATOMS: atom_id res chain seq x y z
N MET A 1 39.95 4.72 25.98
CA MET A 1 39.18 4.50 24.73
C MET A 1 37.77 5.02 24.94
N ALA A 2 37.51 6.27 24.55
CA ALA A 2 36.21 6.92 24.70
C ALA A 2 35.89 7.72 23.42
N ILE A 3 36.03 7.04 22.27
CA ILE A 3 35.74 7.61 20.95
C ILE A 3 34.78 6.65 20.26
N SER A 4 33.54 6.59 20.75
CA SER A 4 32.48 5.82 20.07
C SER A 4 31.07 6.40 20.22
N ALA A 5 30.79 7.18 21.27
CA ALA A 5 29.45 7.75 21.45
C ALA A 5 29.18 9.01 20.59
N ALA A 6 30.22 9.77 20.23
CA ALA A 6 30.06 11.05 19.54
C ALA A 6 29.72 10.92 18.03
N PHE A 7 30.05 9.79 17.39
CA PHE A 7 29.80 9.59 15.96
C PHE A 7 28.35 9.20 15.63
N ILE A 8 27.61 8.66 16.59
CA ILE A 8 26.22 8.24 16.39
C ILE A 8 25.27 9.45 16.39
N TRP A 9 25.65 10.54 17.06
CA TRP A 9 24.82 11.74 17.12
C TRP A 9 24.92 12.62 15.87
N SER A 10 26.05 12.58 15.16
CA SER A 10 26.32 13.44 13.99
C SER A 10 25.95 12.81 12.64
N SER A 11 25.58 11.54 12.60
CA SER A 11 25.29 10.83 11.34
C SER A 11 23.92 11.16 10.73
N GLY A 12 23.04 11.88 11.44
CA GLY A 12 21.67 12.16 10.98
C GLY A 12 20.73 10.94 11.02
N GLU A 13 21.21 9.76 11.41
CA GLU A 13 20.44 8.49 11.39
C GLU A 13 19.39 8.39 12.51
N LEU A 14 19.48 9.26 13.52
CA LEU A 14 18.53 9.38 14.62
C LEU A 14 17.71 10.66 14.51
N ASN A 15 17.08 10.89 13.34
CA ASN A 15 16.15 12.00 13.19
C ASN A 15 14.81 11.69 13.90
N ILE A 16 14.76 11.95 15.21
CA ILE A 16 13.61 11.67 16.08
C ILE A 16 12.35 12.42 15.63
N VAL A 17 12.50 13.66 15.18
CA VAL A 17 11.38 14.48 14.69
C VAL A 17 10.78 13.84 13.45
N HIS A 18 11.60 13.48 12.46
CA HIS A 18 11.14 12.80 11.25
C HIS A 18 10.47 11.45 11.55
N ARG A 19 10.97 10.70 12.54
CA ARG A 19 10.32 9.45 12.99
C ARG A 19 8.96 9.71 13.64
N ALA A 20 8.85 10.75 14.46
CA ALA A 20 7.58 11.12 15.09
C ALA A 20 6.54 11.57 14.05
N GLU A 21 6.96 12.37 13.06
CA GLU A 21 6.12 12.78 11.93
C GLU A 21 5.69 11.58 11.09
N SER A 22 6.62 10.72 10.66
CA SER A 22 6.33 9.50 9.90
C SER A 22 5.34 8.59 10.62
N ARG A 23 5.49 8.47 11.94
CA ARG A 23 4.55 7.71 12.80
C ARG A 23 3.17 8.36 12.82
N ALA A 24 3.08 9.67 13.05
CA ALA A 24 1.80 10.37 13.09
C ALA A 24 1.04 10.28 11.75
N GLU A 25 1.73 10.40 10.61
CA GLU A 25 1.11 10.22 9.29
C GLU A 25 0.64 8.78 9.06
N SER A 26 1.45 7.80 9.47
CA SER A 26 1.09 6.38 9.41
C SER A 26 -0.13 6.06 10.28
N GLU A 27 -0.19 6.61 11.50
CA GLU A 27 -1.33 6.43 12.41
C GLU A 27 -2.62 6.98 11.80
N ARG A 28 -2.59 8.16 11.16
CA ARG A 28 -3.77 8.72 10.48
C ARG A 28 -4.26 7.86 9.32
N LEU A 29 -3.35 7.32 8.51
CA LEU A 29 -3.71 6.39 7.44
C LEU A 29 -4.30 5.10 8.00
N VAL A 30 -3.68 4.52 9.03
CA VAL A 30 -4.14 3.27 9.66
C VAL A 30 -5.53 3.45 10.27
N SER A 31 -5.78 4.52 11.02
CA SER A 31 -7.10 4.80 11.59
C SER A 31 -8.16 4.92 10.51
N TYR A 32 -7.87 5.63 9.41
CA TYR A 32 -8.80 5.73 8.29
C TYR A 32 -9.09 4.38 7.63
N LEU A 33 -8.07 3.52 7.46
CA LEU A 33 -8.25 2.19 6.90
C LEU A 33 -9.07 1.29 7.82
N GLN A 34 -8.85 1.34 9.13
CA GLN A 34 -9.65 0.59 10.11
C GLN A 34 -11.13 0.98 10.04
N GLU A 35 -11.45 2.26 9.85
CA GLU A 35 -12.82 2.75 9.67
C GLU A 35 -13.45 2.29 8.35
N GLU A 36 -12.68 2.32 7.25
CA GLU A 36 -13.20 2.05 5.90
C GLU A 36 -13.09 0.58 5.47
N THR A 37 -12.43 -0.28 6.28
CA THR A 37 -12.37 -1.74 6.07
C THR A 37 -12.82 -2.51 7.32
N PRO A 38 -14.11 -2.43 7.72
CA PRO A 38 -14.61 -3.08 8.93
C PRO A 38 -14.52 -4.62 8.88
N ASN A 39 -14.39 -5.22 7.68
CA ASN A 39 -14.17 -6.65 7.53
C ASN A 39 -12.71 -6.98 7.19
N HIS A 40 -11.79 -6.02 7.35
CA HIS A 40 -10.36 -6.15 7.10
C HIS A 40 -10.02 -6.63 5.68
N ARG A 41 -10.88 -6.31 4.69
CA ARG A 41 -10.61 -6.62 3.27
C ARG A 41 -9.87 -5.46 2.62
N LEU A 42 -8.56 -5.48 2.76
CA LEU A 42 -7.65 -4.48 2.22
C LEU A 42 -6.86 -5.05 1.03
N LEU A 43 -6.61 -4.22 0.02
CA LEU A 43 -5.55 -4.45 -0.95
C LEU A 43 -4.57 -3.26 -0.91
N VAL A 44 -3.29 -3.55 -0.73
CA VAL A 44 -2.20 -2.58 -0.93
C VAL A 44 -1.63 -2.79 -2.34
N TRP A 45 -1.70 -1.75 -3.15
CA TRP A 45 -1.19 -1.67 -4.52
C TRP A 45 -0.04 -0.66 -4.57
N GLY A 46 1.20 -1.17 -4.48
CA GLY A 46 2.38 -0.36 -4.14
C GLY A 46 2.90 -0.71 -2.74
N PHE A 47 3.35 0.29 -1.99
CA PHE A 47 3.78 0.14 -0.59
C PHE A 47 2.98 1.05 0.34
N PRO A 48 2.97 0.77 1.66
CA PRO A 48 3.68 -0.32 2.34
C PRO A 48 2.83 -1.51 2.77
N SER A 49 3.34 -2.74 2.56
CA SER A 49 2.65 -3.98 2.95
C SER A 49 2.48 -4.17 4.46
N TYR A 50 3.22 -3.43 5.30
CA TYR A 50 3.01 -3.50 6.76
C TYR A 50 1.61 -3.05 7.18
N LEU A 51 0.88 -2.32 6.32
CA LEU A 51 -0.50 -1.90 6.57
C LEU A 51 -1.42 -3.09 6.86
N TYR A 52 -1.17 -4.26 6.27
CA TYR A 52 -1.94 -5.46 6.59
C TYR A 52 -1.89 -5.79 8.08
N VAL A 53 -0.71 -5.73 8.70
CA VAL A 53 -0.53 -6.00 10.12
C VAL A 53 -1.21 -4.91 10.98
N LEU A 54 -0.98 -3.63 10.65
CA LEU A 54 -1.51 -2.52 11.45
C LEU A 54 -3.04 -2.39 11.40
N VAL A 55 -3.66 -2.81 10.30
CA VAL A 55 -5.12 -2.80 10.12
C VAL A 55 -5.75 -4.14 10.55
N GLY A 56 -4.95 -5.15 10.90
CA GLY A 56 -5.43 -6.49 11.24
C GLY A 56 -5.96 -7.29 10.03
N ALA A 57 -5.59 -6.89 8.82
CA ALA A 57 -5.94 -7.56 7.57
C ALA A 57 -4.96 -8.69 7.24
N LYS A 58 -5.48 -9.76 6.64
CA LYS A 58 -4.63 -10.79 6.02
C LYS A 58 -4.22 -10.31 4.63
N PRO A 59 -2.97 -10.53 4.20
CA PRO A 59 -2.63 -10.31 2.81
C PRO A 59 -3.51 -11.18 1.89
N PRO A 60 -4.02 -10.63 0.77
CA PRO A 60 -5.06 -11.28 -0.03
C PRO A 60 -4.54 -12.40 -0.94
N SER A 61 -3.21 -12.60 -0.97
CA SER A 61 -2.48 -13.51 -1.85
C SER A 61 -1.12 -13.88 -1.25
N VAL A 62 -0.51 -14.96 -1.78
CA VAL A 62 0.91 -15.28 -1.56
C VAL A 62 1.86 -14.25 -2.20
N LEU A 63 1.39 -13.51 -3.22
CA LEU A 63 2.11 -12.39 -3.86
C LEU A 63 1.87 -11.06 -3.14
N ALA A 64 1.76 -11.12 -1.80
CA ALA A 64 1.45 -9.98 -0.92
C ALA A 64 2.48 -8.85 -0.93
N PHE A 65 3.68 -9.11 -1.48
CA PHE A 65 4.68 -8.10 -1.80
C PHE A 65 4.35 -7.54 -3.19
N PRO A 66 3.71 -6.36 -3.28
CA PRO A 66 2.95 -6.02 -4.47
C PRO A 66 3.76 -5.76 -5.74
N PRO A 67 5.10 -5.50 -5.73
CA PRO A 67 5.87 -5.44 -6.97
C PRO A 67 5.68 -6.66 -7.87
N HIS A 68 5.53 -7.86 -7.31
CA HIS A 68 5.24 -9.07 -8.10
C HIS A 68 3.92 -8.99 -8.88
N LEU A 69 3.00 -8.10 -8.50
CA LEU A 69 1.73 -7.92 -9.19
C LEU A 69 1.75 -6.74 -10.16
N PHE A 70 2.46 -5.65 -9.86
CA PHE A 70 2.37 -4.39 -10.63
C PHE A 70 3.62 -4.06 -11.44
N ASP A 71 4.79 -4.62 -11.15
CA ASP A 71 6.05 -4.30 -11.82
C ASP A 71 6.24 -5.23 -13.03
N ALA A 72 6.43 -4.67 -14.23
CA ALA A 72 6.54 -5.48 -15.44
C ALA A 72 7.77 -6.40 -15.48
N PRO A 73 8.95 -6.00 -14.98
CA PRO A 73 10.11 -6.88 -14.90
C PRO A 73 9.91 -8.13 -14.04
N GLU A 74 8.95 -8.10 -13.11
CA GLU A 74 8.60 -9.23 -12.25
C GLU A 74 7.55 -10.17 -12.88
N ALA A 75 6.96 -9.81 -14.02
CA ALA A 75 5.93 -10.62 -14.66
C ALA A 75 6.48 -11.99 -15.09
N GLY A 76 5.87 -13.06 -14.57
CA GLY A 76 6.27 -14.45 -14.79
C GLY A 76 7.52 -14.89 -14.04
N SER A 77 8.18 -14.01 -13.26
CA SER A 77 9.44 -14.33 -12.55
C SER A 77 9.25 -15.42 -11.50
N SER A 78 8.06 -15.47 -10.91
CA SER A 78 7.69 -16.39 -9.82
C SER A 78 7.02 -17.69 -10.29
N GLY A 79 6.75 -17.82 -11.59
CA GLY A 79 5.98 -18.95 -12.16
C GLY A 79 4.47 -18.91 -11.86
N HIS A 80 3.99 -17.84 -11.22
CA HIS A 80 2.56 -17.61 -11.01
C HIS A 80 1.93 -16.83 -12.18
N ASP A 81 0.63 -17.01 -12.42
CA ASP A 81 -0.15 -16.15 -13.31
C ASP A 81 -0.68 -14.95 -12.51
N GLU A 82 -0.01 -13.80 -12.65
CA GLU A 82 -0.34 -12.59 -11.90
C GLU A 82 -1.72 -12.05 -12.26
N VAL A 83 -2.15 -12.22 -13.51
CA VAL A 83 -3.46 -11.76 -13.99
C VAL A 83 -4.57 -12.58 -13.33
N ALA A 84 -4.40 -13.91 -13.28
CA ALA A 84 -5.33 -14.79 -12.56
C ALA A 84 -5.36 -14.48 -11.06
N GLU A 85 -4.20 -14.21 -10.46
CA GLU A 85 -4.13 -13.90 -9.02
C GLU A 85 -4.79 -12.54 -8.70
N VAL A 86 -4.58 -11.50 -9.51
CA VAL A 86 -5.28 -10.22 -9.33
C VAL A 86 -6.79 -10.39 -9.50
N ARG A 87 -7.26 -11.18 -10.47
CA ARG A 87 -8.70 -11.48 -10.59
C ARG A 87 -9.25 -12.15 -9.33
N LYS A 88 -8.53 -13.12 -8.76
CA LYS A 88 -8.91 -13.80 -7.52
C LYS A 88 -8.91 -12.84 -6.33
N ILE A 89 -7.94 -11.94 -6.22
CA ILE A 89 -7.91 -10.90 -5.19
C ILE A 89 -9.14 -9.99 -5.31
N LEU A 90 -9.42 -9.46 -6.50
CA LEU A 90 -10.54 -8.55 -6.72
C LEU A 90 -11.91 -9.23 -6.54
N ALA A 91 -12.00 -10.54 -6.83
CA ALA A 91 -13.20 -11.35 -6.55
C ALA A 91 -13.51 -11.47 -5.06
N GLN A 92 -12.52 -11.32 -4.17
CA GLN A 92 -12.74 -11.25 -2.71
C GLN A 92 -13.35 -9.92 -2.27
N ARG A 93 -13.55 -8.98 -3.21
CA ARG A 93 -14.19 -7.69 -2.99
C ARG A 93 -13.53 -6.86 -1.88
N PRO A 94 -12.29 -6.36 -2.12
CA PRO A 94 -11.66 -5.38 -1.23
C PRO A 94 -12.61 -4.23 -0.88
N GLU A 95 -12.65 -3.85 0.39
CA GLU A 95 -13.42 -2.69 0.87
C GLU A 95 -12.68 -1.39 0.58
N ALA A 96 -11.35 -1.45 0.65
CA ALA A 96 -10.45 -0.38 0.25
C ALA A 96 -9.23 -0.91 -0.50
N ILE A 97 -8.72 -0.07 -1.40
CA ILE A 97 -7.43 -0.24 -2.08
C ILE A 97 -6.56 0.98 -1.77
N VAL A 98 -5.37 0.74 -1.22
CA VAL A 98 -4.33 1.76 -1.04
C VAL A 98 -3.43 1.71 -2.24
N VAL A 99 -3.33 2.82 -2.98
CA VAL A 99 -2.49 2.95 -4.17
C VAL A 99 -1.36 3.93 -3.87
N GLN A 100 -0.12 3.49 -4.02
CA GLN A 100 1.02 4.41 -4.05
C GLN A 100 1.08 5.11 -5.40
N GLU A 101 1.18 6.43 -5.39
CA GLU A 101 1.21 7.26 -6.60
C GLU A 101 2.45 8.17 -6.62
N PRO A 102 3.31 8.06 -7.64
CA PRO A 102 3.32 7.03 -8.70
C PRO A 102 3.62 5.65 -8.12
N LEU A 103 3.24 4.60 -8.85
CA LEU A 103 3.70 3.25 -8.51
C LEU A 103 5.24 3.19 -8.63
N PRO A 104 5.93 2.59 -7.65
CA PRO A 104 7.39 2.45 -7.69
C PRO A 104 7.77 1.25 -8.56
N ALA A 105 7.51 1.37 -9.86
CA ALA A 105 7.80 0.38 -10.89
C ALA A 105 8.39 1.05 -12.13
N GLY A 106 9.06 0.26 -12.95
CA GLY A 106 9.59 0.74 -14.23
C GLY A 106 9.80 -0.39 -15.22
N PRO A 107 8.95 -0.57 -16.24
CA PRO A 107 7.56 -0.10 -16.43
C PRO A 107 6.54 -0.91 -15.61
N VAL A 108 5.25 -0.55 -15.64
CA VAL A 108 4.18 -1.31 -14.96
C VAL A 108 3.66 -2.48 -15.79
N ASN A 109 3.22 -3.55 -15.12
CA ASN A 109 2.43 -4.61 -15.73
C ASN A 109 1.05 -4.05 -16.12
N LEU A 110 0.86 -3.82 -17.42
CA LEU A 110 -0.36 -3.19 -17.95
C LEU A 110 -1.62 -4.03 -17.74
N HIS A 111 -1.50 -5.36 -17.74
CA HIS A 111 -2.65 -6.25 -17.62
C HIS A 111 -3.24 -6.23 -16.20
N THR A 112 -2.37 -6.31 -15.18
CA THR A 112 -2.81 -6.28 -13.78
C THR A 112 -3.23 -4.87 -13.37
N THR A 113 -2.51 -3.84 -13.81
CA THR A 113 -2.88 -2.43 -13.57
C THR A 113 -4.26 -2.12 -14.15
N ALA A 114 -4.57 -2.56 -15.39
CA ALA A 114 -5.88 -2.35 -15.98
C ALA A 114 -7.04 -2.99 -15.19
N LEU A 115 -6.80 -4.14 -14.55
CA LEU A 115 -7.79 -4.78 -13.68
C LEU A 115 -8.04 -3.97 -12.41
N VAL A 116 -6.96 -3.50 -11.76
CA VAL A 116 -7.07 -2.67 -10.55
C VAL A 116 -7.74 -1.35 -10.89
N ASP A 117 -7.31 -0.64 -11.94
CA ASP A 117 -7.93 0.60 -12.40
C ASP A 117 -9.43 0.43 -12.71
N ALA A 118 -9.82 -0.72 -13.27
CA ALA A 118 -11.21 -1.05 -13.49
C ALA A 118 -11.99 -1.19 -12.18
N TYR A 119 -11.40 -1.85 -11.19
CA TYR A 119 -12.00 -2.01 -9.87
C TYR A 119 -12.12 -0.67 -9.13
N LEU A 120 -11.10 0.20 -9.21
CA LEU A 120 -11.11 1.51 -8.53
C LEU A 120 -12.32 2.38 -8.92
N ARG A 121 -12.83 2.24 -10.16
CA ARG A 121 -14.05 2.93 -10.61
C ARG A 121 -15.32 2.53 -9.86
N SER A 122 -15.31 1.41 -9.15
CA SER A 122 -16.43 0.99 -8.28
C SER A 122 -16.40 1.64 -6.90
N CYS A 123 -15.25 2.18 -6.49
CA CYS A 123 -15.07 2.84 -5.21
C CYS A 123 -15.75 4.21 -5.19
N ARG A 124 -16.35 4.56 -4.06
CA ARG A 124 -17.15 5.79 -3.92
C ARG A 124 -16.48 6.87 -3.09
N ARG A 125 -15.36 6.55 -2.46
CA ARG A 125 -14.60 7.51 -1.68
C ARG A 125 -13.12 7.41 -2.06
N MET A 126 -12.48 8.57 -2.09
CA MET A 126 -11.06 8.71 -2.38
C MET A 126 -10.45 9.69 -1.39
N ARG A 127 -9.33 9.33 -0.77
CA ARG A 127 -8.59 10.21 0.14
C ARG A 127 -7.09 10.00 -0.03
N SER A 128 -6.34 11.09 -0.08
CA SER A 128 -4.88 11.05 -0.16
C SER A 128 -4.25 11.22 1.22
N PHE A 129 -3.13 10.55 1.41
CA PHE A 129 -2.23 10.63 2.56
C PHE A 129 -0.81 10.76 2.05
N THR A 130 0.07 11.35 2.85
CA THR A 130 1.49 11.42 2.54
C THR A 130 2.23 10.71 3.66
N LEU A 131 2.90 9.61 3.34
CA LEU A 131 3.79 8.94 4.28
C LEU A 131 5.21 9.45 4.08
N LEU A 132 5.98 9.50 5.15
CA LEU A 132 7.40 9.83 5.06
C LEU A 132 8.21 8.54 5.21
N ASP A 133 9.05 8.24 4.22
CA ASP A 133 10.02 7.15 4.27
C ASP A 133 11.44 7.62 3.95
N HIS A 134 12.38 6.67 3.86
CA HIS A 134 13.78 6.95 3.54
C HIS A 134 14.01 7.58 2.16
N SER A 135 13.04 7.44 1.24
CA SER A 135 13.04 8.05 -0.09
C SER A 135 12.30 9.39 -0.10
N GLY A 136 11.79 9.85 1.05
CA GLY A 136 11.07 11.11 1.23
C GLY A 136 9.55 10.92 1.28
N PRO A 137 8.78 11.97 0.94
CA PRO A 137 7.33 11.91 0.94
C PRO A 137 6.78 10.97 -0.15
N GLN A 138 5.99 9.97 0.25
CA GLN A 138 5.29 9.03 -0.62
C GLN A 138 3.78 9.28 -0.55
N MET A 139 3.15 9.59 -1.68
CA MET A 139 1.69 9.76 -1.73
C MET A 139 0.98 8.42 -1.77
N GLN A 140 0.01 8.25 -0.87
CA GLN A 140 -0.86 7.10 -0.75
C GLN A 140 -2.30 7.54 -0.99
N ARG A 141 -2.91 7.08 -2.08
CA ARG A 141 -4.32 7.31 -2.36
C ARG A 141 -5.14 6.10 -1.95
N VAL A 142 -6.06 6.30 -1.03
CA VAL A 142 -7.00 5.27 -0.59
C VAL A 142 -8.31 5.43 -1.32
N TYR A 143 -8.69 4.41 -2.08
CA TYR A 143 -10.01 4.26 -2.68
C TYR A 143 -10.82 3.33 -1.78
N SER A 144 -11.94 3.78 -1.25
CA SER A 144 -12.77 3.01 -0.30
C SER A 144 -14.24 2.99 -0.69
N ARG A 145 -15.02 2.16 0.03
CA ARG A 145 -16.44 1.89 -0.25
C ARG A 145 -16.66 1.27 -1.63
N CYS A 146 -15.74 0.38 -2.02
CA CYS A 146 -15.75 -0.29 -3.32
C CYS A 146 -16.81 -1.40 -3.43
N SER A 147 -17.36 -1.84 -2.29
CA SER A 147 -18.30 -2.97 -2.22
C SER A 147 -19.72 -2.60 -1.78
N ASP A 148 -19.98 -1.34 -1.45
CA ASP A 148 -21.28 -0.90 -0.98
C ASP A 148 -22.28 -0.90 -2.18
N PRO A 149 -23.56 -1.28 -2.00
CA PRO A 149 -24.58 -1.12 -3.05
C PRO A 149 -24.86 0.36 -3.34
N LYS A 150 -24.95 0.75 -4.63
CA LYS A 150 -25.32 2.13 -5.02
C LYS A 150 -26.59 2.53 -4.25
N GLN A 151 -26.51 3.62 -3.50
CA GLN A 151 -27.72 4.23 -2.94
C GLN A 151 -28.37 4.97 -4.10
N SER A 152 -29.51 4.44 -4.55
CA SER A 152 -30.42 5.04 -5.55
C SER A 152 -31.08 6.28 -5.00
#